data_AF-A0A1Q8FZE8-F1
#
_entry.id   AF-A0A1Q8FZE8-F1
#
_cell.length_a   1.000
_cell.length_b   1.000
_cell.length_c   1.000
_cell.angle_alpha   90.00
_cell.angle_beta   90.00
_cell.angle_gamma   90.00
#
_symmetry.space_group_name_H-M   'P 1'
#
loop_
_entity.id
_entity.type
_entity.pdbx_description
1 polymer ?
#
loop_
_entity_poly.entity_id
_entity_poly.type
_entity_poly.pdbx_seq_one_letter_code
_entity_poly.pdbx_strand_id
1 'polypeptide(L)' 'MADSVWTARAKAILKSEMTRKGVSVRDLAEKVGENERSLANKLSRGAFTAAFMLQCLDAIGSRSLQLD' A
#
# COMPACT_ATOMS: atom_id res chain seq x y z
N MET A 1 -19.13 4.35 -10.36
CA MET A 1 -19.01 4.96 -9.00
C MET A 1 -18.67 3.95 -7.90
N ALA A 2 -18.76 2.62 -8.11
CA ALA A 2 -18.40 1.63 -7.09
C ALA A 2 -16.88 1.41 -6.93
N ASP A 3 -16.10 1.49 -8.01
CA ASP A 3 -14.64 1.31 -7.95
C ASP A 3 -13.94 2.34 -7.07
N SER A 4 -14.42 3.59 -7.02
CA SER A 4 -13.72 4.64 -6.28
C SER A 4 -13.75 4.44 -4.77
N VAL A 5 -14.83 3.86 -4.21
CA VAL A 5 -14.96 3.60 -2.77
C VAL A 5 -13.98 2.52 -2.34
N TRP A 6 -13.92 1.41 -3.07
CA TRP A 6 -13.01 0.31 -2.75
C TRP A 6 -11.55 0.66 -3.00
N THR A 7 -11.28 1.42 -4.06
CA THR A 7 -9.95 1.99 -4.36
C THR A 7 -9.48 2.92 -3.23
N ALA A 8 -10.36 3.82 -2.75
CA ALA A 8 -10.06 4.71 -1.64
C ALA A 8 -9.82 3.93 -0.33
N ARG A 9 -10.63 2.90 -0.07
CA ARG A 9 -10.48 2.03 1.10
C ARG A 9 -9.17 1.25 1.06
N ALA A 10 -8.82 0.62 -0.06
CA ALA A 10 -7.56 -0.12 -0.22
C ALA A 10 -6.34 0.79 0.01
N LYS A 11 -6.37 1.99 -0.57
CA LYS A 11 -5.35 3.03 -0.34
C LYS A 11 -5.25 3.42 1.13
N ALA A 12 -6.37 3.66 1.80
CA ALA A 12 -6.41 4.05 3.21
C ALA A 12 -5.84 2.95 4.11
N ILE A 13 -6.25 1.70 3.87
CA ILE A 13 -5.75 0.53 4.60
C ILE A 13 -4.24 0.41 4.45
N LEU A 14 -3.72 0.39 3.22
CA LEU A 14 -2.29 0.22 2.98
C LEU A 14 -1.47 1.36 3.61
N LYS A 15 -1.95 2.61 3.52
CA LYS A 15 -1.32 3.75 4.21
C LYS A 15 -1.36 3.60 5.73
N SER A 16 -2.48 3.14 6.29
CA SER A 16 -2.59 2.95 7.74
C SER A 16 -1.60 1.90 8.26
N GLU A 17 -1.38 0.83 7.48
CA GLU A 17 -0.39 -0.20 7.81
C GLU A 17 1.04 0.34 7.70
N MET A 18 1.34 1.12 6.66
CA MET A 18 2.64 1.81 6.56
C MET A 18 2.90 2.70 7.78
N THR A 19 1.91 3.50 8.20
CA THR A 19 2.02 4.35 9.39
C THR A 19 2.19 3.52 10.67
N ARG A 20 1.43 2.43 10.85
CA ARG A 20 1.55 1.53 12.02
C ARG A 20 2.93 0.88 12.11
N LYS A 21 3.55 0.59 10.97
CA LYS A 21 4.89 0.00 10.88
C LYS A 21 6.03 1.04 10.85
N GLY A 22 5.70 2.33 10.80
CA GLY A 22 6.69 3.40 10.70
C GLY A 22 7.49 3.39 9.40
N VAL A 23 6.90 2.89 8.31
CA VAL A 23 7.57 2.73 7.00
C VAL A 23 7.16 3.88 6.07
N SER A 24 8.14 4.60 5.52
CA SER A 24 7.86 5.63 4.51
C SER A 24 7.65 5.05 3.12
N VAL A 25 7.15 5.88 2.19
CA VAL A 25 7.02 5.47 0.77
C VAL A 25 8.38 5.13 0.17
N ARG A 26 9.45 5.83 0.58
CA ARG A 26 10.83 5.54 0.14
C ARG A 26 11.29 4.17 0.63
N ASP A 27 11.12 3.89 1.92
CA ASP A 27 11.53 2.60 2.50
C ASP A 27 10.74 1.43 1.89
N LEU A 28 9.45 1.62 1.65
CA LEU A 28 8.63 0.62 0.96
C LEU A 28 9.14 0.38 -0.46
N ALA A 29 9.48 1.45 -1.19
CA ALA A 29 9.99 1.37 -2.55
C ALA A 29 11.29 0.57 -2.62
N GLU A 30 12.22 0.82 -1.69
CA GLU A 30 13.45 0.05 -1.55
C GLU A 30 13.18 -1.43 -1.26
N LYS A 31 12.24 -1.74 -0.35
CA LYS A 31 11.91 -3.13 0.02
C LYS A 31 11.22 -3.92 -1.09
N VAL A 32 10.38 -3.29 -1.91
CA VAL A 32 9.68 -3.96 -3.03
C VAL A 32 10.44 -3.89 -4.34
N GLY A 33 11.58 -3.19 -4.38
CA GLY A 33 12.39 -3.01 -5.58
C GLY A 33 11.75 -2.11 -6.63
N GLU A 34 10.93 -1.13 -6.22
CA GLU A 34 10.34 -0.14 -7.13
C GLU A 34 10.97 1.24 -7.00
N ASN A 35 10.79 2.06 -8.05
CA ASN A 35 11.10 3.48 -7.96
C ASN A 35 10.06 4.19 -7.07
N GLU A 36 10.52 5.03 -6.14
CA GLU A 36 9.67 5.77 -5.20
C GLU A 36 8.53 6.53 -5.89
N ARG A 37 8.79 7.15 -7.05
CA ARG A 37 7.78 7.91 -7.80
C ARG A 37 6.73 7.00 -8.44
N SER A 38 7.14 5.83 -8.95
CA SER A 38 6.21 4.80 -9.47
C SER A 38 5.30 4.30 -8.35
N LEU A 39 5.91 3.96 -7.21
CA LEU A 39 5.20 3.49 -6.03
C LEU A 39 4.20 4.53 -5.51
N ALA A 40 4.64 5.78 -5.35
CA ALA A 40 3.80 6.87 -4.90
C ALA A 40 2.60 7.09 -5.84
N ASN A 41 2.80 6.99 -7.15
CA ASN A 41 1.72 7.09 -8.14
C ASN A 41 0.71 5.93 -8.02
N LYS A 42 1.19 4.70 -7.83
CA LYS A 42 0.33 3.51 -7.62
C LYS A 42 -0.49 3.64 -6.34
N LEU A 43 0.16 4.00 -5.23
CA LEU A 43 -0.51 4.26 -3.94
C LEU A 43 -1.50 5.41 -4.03
N SER A 44 -1.19 6.46 -4.80
CA SER A 44 -2.08 7.60 -4.97
C SER A 44 -3.34 7.24 -5.78
N ARG A 45 -3.19 6.47 -6.85
CA ARG A 45 -4.29 5.98 -7.70
C ARG A 45 -5.14 4.92 -7.02
N GLY A 46 -4.57 4.12 -6.10
CA GLY A 46 -5.27 3.09 -5.32
C GLY A 46 -5.71 1.86 -6.12
N ALA A 47 -5.65 1.90 -7.46
CA ALA A 47 -6.00 0.79 -8.34
C ALA A 47 -4.80 -0.16 -8.54
N PHE A 48 -4.28 -0.69 -7.43
CA PHE A 48 -3.24 -1.71 -7.45
C PHE A 48 -3.85 -3.12 -7.32
N THR A 49 -3.12 -4.12 -7.81
CA THR A 49 -3.56 -5.51 -7.70
C THR A 49 -3.46 -6.02 -6.27
N ALA A 50 -4.25 -7.04 -5.93
CA ALA A 50 -4.13 -7.72 -4.63
C ALA A 50 -2.72 -8.31 -4.41
N ALA A 51 -2.07 -8.82 -5.47
CA ALA A 51 -0.70 -9.31 -5.40
C ALA A 51 0.30 -8.23 -4.97
N PHE A 52 0.19 -7.02 -5.55
CA PHE A 52 1.02 -5.88 -5.15
C PHE A 52 0.74 -5.46 -3.69
N MET A 53 -0.53 -5.45 -3.29
CA MET A 53 -0.89 -5.15 -1.90
C MET A 53 -0.23 -6.13 -0.92
N LEU A 54 -0.30 -7.44 -1.20
CA LEU A 54 0.32 -8.47 -0.38
C LEU A 54 1.85 -8.33 -0.35
N GLN A 55 2.48 -8.04 -1.50
CA GLN A 55 3.92 -7.77 -1.58
C GLN A 55 4.31 -6.59 -0.67
N CYS A 56 3.55 -5.50 -0.68
CA CYS A 56 3.81 -4.36 0.19
C CYS A 56 3.63 -4.72 1.67
N LEU A 57 2.57 -5.46 2.02
CA LEU A 57 2.30 -5.89 3.39
C LEU A 57 3.40 -6.81 3.93
N ASP A 58 3.86 -7.76 3.12
CA ASP A 58 4.96 -8.66 3.48
C ASP A 58 6.28 -7.89 3.64
N ALA A 59 6.59 -6.98 2.72
CA ALA A 59 7.78 -6.12 2.76
C ALA A 59 7.88 -5.27 4.05
N ILE A 60 6.74 -4.81 4.58
CA ILE A 60 6.67 -4.03 5.84
C ILE A 60 6.46 -4.92 7.08
N GLY A 61 6.40 -6.24 6.93
CA GLY A 61 6.17 -7.19 8.01
C GLY A 61 4.79 -7.07 8.65
N SER A 62 3.77 -6.69 7.88
CA SER A 62 2.38 -6.74 8.32
C SER A 62 1.82 -8.14 8.11
N ARG A 63 1.39 -8.78 9.22
CA ARG A 63 0.84 -10.14 9.24
C ARG A 63 -0.67 -10.19 9.42
N SER A 64 -1.29 -9.03 9.64
CA SER A 64 -2.72 -8.89 9.93
C SER A 64 -3.21 -7.58 9.32
N LEU A 65 -4.38 -7.62 8.69
CA LEU A 65 -5.02 -6.46 8.08
C LEU A 65 -6.28 -6.13 8.87
N GLN A 66 -6.42 -4.89 9.33
CA GLN A 66 -7.68 -4.37 9.87
C GLN A 66 -8.41 -3.63 8.75
N LEU A 67 -9.71 -3.88 8.59
CA LEU A 67 -10.51 -3.31 7.50
C LEU A 67 -11.45 -2.19 7.97
N ASP A 68 -11.57 -2.04 9.27
CA ASP A 68 -12.47 -1.22 10.08
C ASP A 68 -11.99 0.23 10.28
#